data_AF-A0A9N9MRB3-F1
#
_entry.id   AF-A0A9N9MRB3-F1
#
_cell.length_a   1.000
_cell.length_b   1.000
_cell.length_c   1.000
_cell.angle_alpha   90.00
_cell.angle_beta   90.00
_cell.angle_gamma   90.00
#
_symmetry.space_group_name_H-M   'P 1'
#
loop_
_entity.id
_entity.type
_entity.pdbx_description
1 polymer ?
#
loop_
_entity_poly.entity_id
_entity_poly.type
_entity_poly.pdbx_seq_one_letter_code
_entity_poly.pdbx_strand_id
1 'polypeptide(L)'
;MEITKSLSTITTKEKDPTAVHVFFVWYNELCRRLTIRPTIKPVKSKCQTVLDFVAEKLKLEEWNLVINALRLDTSLHVIAIRSRMGNFQFLYEVDTEEKVKKMEKKYGLIWTAYVLNQTVKSLSNCLRNTQVLSYLELDGLPLFTQYLEALLQALKRNKTLKTLSFVNSCDIEDVGCQLICDYLRNIPNVEVLNLSGCNLTSISGEYLAKLIKFQQINRSCESWHHSLRYTEPVIEKMCGIKRITINSNPNFGDAGLNLILDELDDDLWVKALDVQKCGITDSVAERILDVVEYNKVLEIVDLRQNQLLDVAVVEKVIEVFFKRQPFGCKSEFQWGQTARTLLKHSASWFTTKTNSLEKLHKAKSAPIKQAYKNCDLSIRKIKTLSTIQKNDDGMEQQKGVESGGQLRLLGQMKKLEIILPAIAERKDMEQSSRVSESLFLL
;
A
#
# COMPACT_ATOMS: atom_id res chain seq x y z
N MET A 1 -62.26 -53.32 -15.64
CA MET A 1 -60.82 -53.50 -15.94
C MET A 1 -60.19 -52.11 -15.87
N GLU A 2 -60.04 -51.60 -14.64
CA GLU A 2 -59.42 -50.30 -14.37
C GLU A 2 -57.91 -50.48 -14.30
N ILE A 3 -57.17 -49.71 -15.10
CA ILE A 3 -55.70 -49.67 -15.06
C ILE A 3 -55.33 -48.40 -14.32
N THR A 4 -54.96 -48.56 -13.05
CA THR A 4 -54.29 -47.55 -12.23
C THR A 4 -52.86 -47.37 -12.72
N LYS A 5 -52.55 -46.21 -13.34
CA LYS A 5 -51.16 -45.74 -13.54
C LYS A 5 -50.78 -44.85 -12.36
N SER A 6 -49.92 -45.36 -11.49
CA SER A 6 -49.20 -44.59 -10.49
C SER A 6 -48.20 -43.65 -11.17
N LEU A 7 -48.36 -42.34 -10.99
CA LEU A 7 -47.30 -41.38 -11.24
C LEU A 7 -46.33 -41.43 -10.05
N SER A 8 -45.13 -41.98 -10.26
CA SER A 8 -44.00 -41.78 -9.38
C SER A 8 -43.40 -40.40 -9.64
N THR A 9 -43.60 -39.50 -8.69
CA THR A 9 -42.96 -38.18 -8.64
C THR A 9 -41.46 -38.39 -8.41
N ILE A 10 -40.64 -38.20 -9.44
CA ILE A 10 -39.19 -38.11 -9.30
C ILE A 10 -38.88 -36.76 -8.66
N THR A 11 -38.76 -36.74 -7.34
CA THR A 11 -38.15 -35.63 -6.61
C THR A 11 -36.64 -35.69 -6.81
N THR A 12 -36.13 -35.03 -7.85
CA THR A 12 -34.71 -34.70 -7.92
C THR A 12 -34.40 -33.76 -6.77
N LYS A 13 -33.77 -34.27 -5.70
CA LYS A 13 -33.07 -33.44 -4.71
C LYS A 13 -32.06 -32.58 -5.47
N GLU A 14 -32.34 -31.30 -5.63
CA GLU A 14 -31.32 -30.32 -6.06
C GLU A 14 -30.18 -30.41 -5.04
N LYS A 15 -29.07 -31.03 -5.44
CA LYS A 15 -27.82 -30.95 -4.68
C LYS A 15 -27.44 -29.48 -4.64
N ASP A 16 -27.27 -28.93 -3.44
CA ASP A 16 -26.71 -27.58 -3.28
C ASP A 16 -25.40 -27.48 -4.10
N PRO A 17 -25.33 -26.59 -5.09
CA PRO A 17 -24.14 -26.47 -5.92
C PRO A 17 -22.93 -26.06 -5.09
N THR A 18 -21.80 -26.67 -5.38
CA THR A 18 -20.52 -26.34 -4.74
C THR A 18 -20.16 -24.88 -4.98
N ALA A 19 -19.77 -24.18 -3.92
CA ALA A 19 -19.38 -22.77 -4.00
C ALA A 19 -18.25 -22.58 -5.02
N VAL A 20 -18.37 -21.55 -5.86
CA VAL A 20 -17.36 -21.18 -6.85
C VAL A 20 -16.49 -20.08 -6.27
N HIS A 21 -15.17 -20.24 -6.32
CA HIS A 21 -14.20 -19.27 -5.79
C HIS A 21 -14.00 -18.01 -6.66
N VAL A 22 -14.95 -17.71 -7.54
CA VAL A 22 -14.94 -16.58 -8.46
C VAL A 22 -16.11 -15.66 -8.13
N PHE A 23 -15.80 -14.47 -7.60
CA PHE A 23 -16.78 -13.55 -7.03
C PHE A 23 -18.00 -13.31 -7.94
N PHE A 24 -17.80 -12.82 -9.18
CA PHE A 24 -18.94 -12.46 -10.03
C PHE A 24 -19.73 -13.68 -10.52
N VAL A 25 -19.12 -14.85 -10.62
CA VAL A 25 -19.85 -16.07 -10.98
C VAL A 25 -20.74 -16.48 -9.80
N TRP A 26 -20.15 -16.56 -8.61
CA TRP A 26 -20.88 -16.99 -7.42
C TRP A 26 -21.91 -15.96 -6.96
N TYR A 27 -21.59 -14.67 -6.99
CA TYR A 27 -22.52 -13.59 -6.68
C TYR A 27 -23.75 -13.59 -7.61
N ASN A 28 -23.54 -13.75 -8.92
CA ASN A 28 -24.66 -13.83 -9.87
C ASN A 28 -25.53 -15.08 -9.63
N GLU A 29 -24.92 -16.21 -9.30
CA GLU A 29 -25.65 -17.43 -8.95
C GLU A 29 -26.47 -17.26 -7.66
N LEU A 30 -25.89 -16.64 -6.63
CA LEU A 30 -26.60 -16.30 -5.40
C LEU A 30 -27.77 -15.34 -5.64
N CYS A 31 -27.57 -14.31 -6.47
CA CYS A 31 -28.63 -13.39 -6.90
C CYS A 31 -29.76 -14.14 -7.63
N ARG A 32 -29.42 -15.04 -8.57
CA ARG A 32 -30.38 -15.84 -9.34
C ARG A 32 -31.27 -16.68 -8.42
N ARG A 33 -30.69 -17.34 -7.42
CA ARG A 33 -31.43 -18.19 -6.46
C ARG A 33 -32.43 -17.41 -5.62
N LEU A 34 -32.05 -16.22 -5.18
CA LEU A 34 -32.96 -15.36 -4.41
C LEU A 34 -33.87 -14.52 -5.31
N THR A 35 -33.83 -14.71 -6.63
CA THR A 35 -34.58 -13.89 -7.61
C THR A 35 -34.31 -12.39 -7.47
N ILE A 36 -33.12 -12.03 -6.97
CA ILE A 36 -32.65 -10.65 -6.81
C ILE A 36 -31.85 -10.26 -8.05
N ARG A 37 -32.02 -9.03 -8.54
CA ARG A 37 -31.20 -8.50 -9.64
C ARG A 37 -29.82 -8.09 -9.09
N PRO A 38 -28.70 -8.52 -9.69
CA PRO A 38 -27.37 -8.11 -9.27
C PRO A 38 -27.19 -6.58 -9.36
N THR A 39 -27.00 -5.93 -8.22
CA THR A 39 -26.75 -4.49 -8.12
C THR A 39 -25.28 -4.17 -8.37
N ILE A 40 -24.38 -5.05 -7.92
CA ILE A 40 -22.96 -4.94 -8.24
C ILE A 40 -22.69 -5.59 -9.59
N LYS A 41 -22.10 -4.83 -10.50
CA LYS A 41 -21.70 -5.30 -11.83
C LYS A 41 -20.22 -5.03 -12.05
N PRO A 42 -19.51 -5.87 -12.81
CA PRO A 42 -18.12 -5.61 -13.13
C PRO A 42 -18.02 -4.30 -13.92
N VAL A 43 -16.96 -3.54 -13.68
CA VAL A 43 -16.71 -2.24 -14.33
C VAL A 43 -16.74 -2.36 -15.87
N LYS A 44 -16.30 -3.51 -16.38
CA LYS A 44 -16.44 -3.91 -17.79
C LYS A 44 -16.74 -5.40 -17.83
N SER A 45 -17.51 -5.87 -18.81
CA SER A 45 -17.88 -7.29 -18.93
C SER A 45 -16.67 -8.25 -18.99
N LYS A 46 -15.51 -7.77 -19.47
CA LYS A 46 -14.24 -8.50 -19.52
C LYS A 46 -13.34 -8.33 -18.27
N CYS A 47 -13.66 -7.40 -17.36
CA CYS A 47 -12.89 -7.11 -16.16
C CYS A 47 -13.66 -7.60 -14.92
N GLN A 48 -13.84 -8.92 -14.81
CA GLN A 48 -14.49 -9.57 -13.67
C GLN A 48 -13.56 -9.78 -12.47
N THR A 49 -12.40 -9.11 -12.44
CA THR A 49 -11.42 -9.20 -11.36
C THR A 49 -11.37 -7.94 -10.49
N VAL A 50 -12.25 -6.98 -10.74
CA VAL A 50 -12.33 -5.71 -10.02
C VAL A 50 -13.70 -5.62 -9.38
N LEU A 51 -13.72 -5.66 -8.05
CA LEU A 51 -14.89 -5.39 -7.24
C LEU A 51 -14.79 -3.95 -6.75
N ASP A 52 -15.69 -3.09 -7.23
CA ASP A 52 -15.77 -1.69 -6.87
C ASP A 52 -17.24 -1.30 -6.71
N PHE A 53 -17.62 -0.90 -5.49
CA PHE A 53 -18.98 -0.45 -5.24
C PHE A 53 -19.08 0.55 -4.08
N VAL A 54 -20.23 1.23 -4.03
CA VAL A 54 -20.63 2.16 -2.98
C VAL A 54 -21.61 1.45 -2.05
N ALA A 55 -21.25 1.36 -0.77
CA ALA A 55 -21.90 0.59 0.29
C ALA A 55 -23.36 0.97 0.51
N GLU A 56 -23.70 2.26 0.37
CA GLU A 56 -25.04 2.81 0.62
C GLU A 56 -26.09 2.32 -0.36
N LYS A 57 -25.68 1.78 -1.52
CA LYS A 57 -26.61 1.33 -2.56
C LYS A 57 -27.20 -0.06 -2.29
N LEU A 58 -26.71 -0.76 -1.27
CA LEU A 58 -27.08 -2.15 -0.99
C LEU A 58 -28.07 -2.26 0.16
N LYS A 59 -29.09 -3.09 -0.04
CA LYS A 59 -30.00 -3.58 1.00
C LYS A 59 -29.36 -4.73 1.78
N LEU A 60 -29.98 -5.13 2.89
CA LEU A 60 -29.48 -6.19 3.76
C LEU A 60 -29.31 -7.53 3.02
N GLU A 61 -30.30 -7.91 2.21
CA GLU A 61 -30.26 -9.15 1.46
C GLU A 61 -29.08 -9.13 0.47
N GLU A 62 -28.85 -8.00 -0.19
CA GLU A 62 -27.75 -7.82 -1.13
C GLU A 62 -26.39 -7.85 -0.44
N TRP A 63 -26.27 -7.24 0.75
CA TRP A 63 -25.07 -7.34 1.58
C TRP A 63 -24.73 -8.78 1.91
N ASN A 64 -25.71 -9.59 2.32
CA ASN A 64 -25.49 -11.00 2.60
C ASN A 64 -24.94 -11.75 1.38
N LEU A 65 -25.45 -11.45 0.18
CA LEU A 65 -24.92 -12.05 -1.05
C LEU A 65 -23.48 -11.63 -1.34
N VAL A 66 -23.16 -10.34 -1.18
CA VAL A 66 -21.81 -9.82 -1.40
C VAL A 66 -20.82 -10.42 -0.39
N ILE A 67 -21.18 -10.44 0.89
CA ILE A 67 -20.38 -11.00 1.98
C ILE A 67 -20.10 -12.49 1.73
N ASN A 68 -21.12 -13.26 1.35
CA ASN A 68 -20.98 -14.68 1.04
C ASN A 68 -20.10 -14.92 -0.19
N ALA A 69 -20.26 -14.11 -1.23
CA ALA A 69 -19.44 -14.21 -2.43
C ALA A 69 -17.97 -13.84 -2.16
N LEU A 70 -17.75 -12.80 -1.37
CA LEU A 70 -16.42 -12.28 -1.05
C LEU A 70 -15.62 -13.23 -0.16
N ARG A 71 -16.27 -13.87 0.83
CA ARG A 71 -15.63 -14.75 1.81
C ARG A 71 -14.78 -15.86 1.18
N LEU A 72 -15.22 -16.40 0.05
CA LEU A 72 -14.60 -17.53 -0.63
C LEU A 72 -13.85 -17.12 -1.91
N ASP A 73 -13.80 -15.83 -2.24
CA ASP A 73 -13.21 -15.38 -3.49
C ASP A 73 -11.68 -15.53 -3.49
N THR A 74 -11.16 -16.03 -4.61
CA THR A 74 -9.73 -16.08 -4.91
C THR A 74 -9.41 -15.47 -6.29
N SER A 75 -10.35 -14.76 -6.91
CA SER A 75 -10.24 -14.27 -8.29
C SER A 75 -10.02 -12.76 -8.40
N LEU A 76 -10.44 -11.98 -7.39
CA LEU A 76 -10.38 -10.53 -7.41
C LEU A 76 -8.94 -10.03 -7.23
N HIS A 77 -8.50 -9.19 -8.16
CA HIS A 77 -7.22 -8.49 -8.10
C HIS A 77 -7.34 -7.14 -7.38
N VAL A 78 -8.54 -6.58 -7.38
CA VAL A 78 -8.87 -5.26 -6.81
C VAL A 78 -10.19 -5.38 -6.05
N ILE A 79 -10.18 -4.94 -4.80
CA ILE A 79 -11.38 -4.74 -3.98
C ILE A 79 -11.39 -3.30 -3.50
N ALA A 80 -12.45 -2.58 -3.84
CA ALA A 80 -12.73 -1.23 -3.39
C ALA A 80 -14.16 -1.15 -2.83
N ILE A 81 -14.28 -0.92 -1.52
CA ILE A 81 -15.56 -0.71 -0.84
C ILE A 81 -15.57 0.74 -0.37
N ARG A 82 -16.56 1.52 -0.83
CA ARG A 82 -16.65 2.94 -0.51
C ARG A 82 -17.93 3.27 0.24
N SER A 83 -17.81 4.06 1.28
CA SER A 83 -18.89 4.69 2.01
C SER A 83 -18.75 6.20 1.81
N ARG A 84 -19.81 6.84 1.33
CA ARG A 84 -19.89 8.28 1.09
C ARG A 84 -20.66 9.00 2.21
N MET A 85 -21.03 8.27 3.24
CA MET A 85 -21.67 8.79 4.43
C MET A 85 -20.63 9.52 5.30
N GLY A 86 -20.55 10.83 5.13
CA GLY A 86 -19.89 11.71 6.11
C GLY A 86 -20.81 11.94 7.31
N ASN A 87 -20.24 11.90 8.51
CA ASN A 87 -20.89 12.26 9.79
C ASN A 87 -22.03 11.34 10.27
N PHE A 88 -22.01 10.06 9.90
CA PHE A 88 -22.94 9.07 10.47
C PHE A 88 -22.42 8.56 11.81
N GLN A 89 -23.32 8.42 12.79
CA GLN A 89 -22.99 7.75 14.02
C GLN A 89 -22.97 6.24 13.79
N PHE A 90 -21.88 5.58 14.17
CA PHE A 90 -21.79 4.14 14.12
C PHE A 90 -22.76 3.50 15.13
N LEU A 91 -23.53 2.52 14.67
CA LEU A 91 -24.57 1.86 15.45
C LEU A 91 -24.04 0.58 16.08
N TYR A 92 -23.37 0.71 17.22
CA TYR A 92 -22.82 -0.42 17.99
C TYR A 92 -23.91 -1.41 18.44
N GLU A 93 -25.09 -0.91 18.78
CA GLU A 93 -26.19 -1.73 19.31
C GLU A 93 -26.81 -2.68 18.28
N VAL A 94 -26.62 -2.38 16.99
CA VAL A 94 -27.14 -3.16 15.86
C VAL A 94 -26.09 -4.17 15.41
N ASP A 95 -26.00 -5.27 16.16
CA ASP A 95 -24.99 -6.32 16.01
C ASP A 95 -25.55 -7.67 15.51
N THR A 96 -26.86 -7.80 15.36
CA THR A 96 -27.53 -8.99 14.78
C THR A 96 -28.39 -8.67 13.57
N GLU A 97 -28.67 -9.68 12.75
CA GLU A 97 -29.50 -9.54 11.56
C GLU A 97 -30.94 -9.11 11.90
N GLU A 98 -31.50 -9.64 13.00
CA GLU A 98 -32.84 -9.31 13.47
C GLU A 98 -32.93 -7.84 13.88
N LYS A 99 -31.88 -7.30 14.51
CA LYS A 99 -31.81 -5.89 14.88
C LYS A 99 -31.74 -5.00 13.64
N VAL A 100 -30.94 -5.39 12.63
CA VAL A 100 -30.89 -4.65 11.35
C VAL A 100 -32.26 -4.65 10.67
N LYS A 101 -32.98 -5.78 10.66
CA LYS A 101 -34.33 -5.87 10.06
C LYS A 101 -35.35 -4.97 10.75
N LYS A 102 -35.18 -4.73 12.06
CA LYS A 102 -36.04 -3.85 12.88
C LYS A 102 -35.69 -2.36 12.76
N MET A 103 -34.57 -2.00 12.16
CA MET A 103 -34.21 -0.60 11.97
C MET A 103 -35.17 0.12 11.02
N GLU A 104 -35.60 1.31 11.42
CA GLU A 104 -36.44 2.18 10.59
C GLU A 104 -35.68 2.74 9.39
N LYS A 105 -34.40 3.11 9.59
CA LYS A 105 -33.51 3.61 8.53
C LYS A 105 -32.74 2.45 7.91
N LYS A 106 -33.02 2.17 6.63
CA LYS A 106 -32.37 1.09 5.86
C LYS A 106 -31.18 1.54 5.01
N TYR A 107 -30.73 2.77 5.15
CA TYR A 107 -29.55 3.29 4.48
C TYR A 107 -28.33 3.27 5.41
N GLY A 108 -27.13 3.11 4.85
CA GLY A 108 -25.90 3.13 5.64
C GLY A 108 -25.64 1.86 6.45
N LEU A 109 -26.11 0.70 5.99
CA LEU A 109 -25.99 -0.57 6.74
C LEU A 109 -24.54 -0.91 7.12
N ILE A 110 -23.55 -0.51 6.34
CA ILE A 110 -22.13 -0.69 6.66
C ILE A 110 -21.69 0.03 7.96
N TRP A 111 -22.47 1.00 8.44
CA TRP A 111 -22.28 1.69 9.73
C TRP A 111 -22.96 0.98 10.91
N THR A 112 -23.44 -0.24 10.72
CA THR A 112 -23.91 -1.13 11.79
C THR A 112 -22.80 -2.11 12.18
N ALA A 113 -22.73 -2.45 13.47
CA ALA A 113 -21.80 -3.46 13.95
C ALA A 113 -21.96 -4.81 13.23
N TYR A 114 -23.20 -5.21 12.91
CA TYR A 114 -23.49 -6.46 12.20
C TYR A 114 -22.82 -6.51 10.81
N VAL A 115 -23.17 -5.59 9.91
CA VAL A 115 -22.71 -5.64 8.52
C VAL A 115 -21.21 -5.37 8.42
N LEU A 116 -20.68 -4.42 9.21
CA LEU A 116 -19.24 -4.16 9.22
C LEU A 116 -18.45 -5.40 9.67
N ASN A 117 -18.87 -6.03 10.77
CA ASN A 117 -18.19 -7.23 11.29
C ASN A 117 -18.21 -8.37 10.26
N GLN A 118 -19.35 -8.62 9.61
CA GLN A 118 -19.46 -9.66 8.58
C GLN A 118 -18.61 -9.34 7.33
N THR A 119 -18.56 -8.07 6.95
CA THR A 119 -17.74 -7.59 5.83
C THR A 119 -16.26 -7.76 6.13
N VAL A 120 -15.81 -7.32 7.31
CA VAL A 120 -14.43 -7.47 7.79
C VAL A 120 -14.04 -8.93 7.89
N LYS A 121 -14.88 -9.80 8.48
CA LYS A 121 -14.63 -11.25 8.54
C LYS A 121 -14.45 -11.87 7.16
N SER A 122 -15.29 -11.48 6.19
CA SER A 122 -15.24 -12.02 4.84
C SER A 122 -14.03 -11.50 4.06
N LEU A 123 -13.68 -10.22 4.21
CA LEU A 123 -12.44 -9.64 3.70
C LEU A 123 -11.20 -10.32 4.30
N SER A 124 -11.17 -10.52 5.62
CA SER A 124 -10.07 -11.22 6.29
C SER A 124 -9.89 -12.65 5.78
N ASN A 125 -10.98 -13.37 5.50
CA ASN A 125 -10.91 -14.70 4.90
C ASN A 125 -10.41 -14.65 3.45
N CYS A 126 -10.90 -13.71 2.64
CA CYS A 126 -10.41 -13.50 1.28
C CYS A 126 -8.91 -13.18 1.28
N LEU A 127 -8.46 -12.25 2.13
CA LEU A 127 -7.06 -11.83 2.26
C LEU A 127 -6.12 -12.97 2.61
N ARG A 128 -6.54 -13.90 3.48
CA ARG A 128 -5.72 -15.06 3.89
C ARG A 128 -5.55 -16.09 2.77
N ASN A 129 -6.55 -16.23 1.90
CA ASN A 129 -6.63 -17.34 0.94
C ASN A 129 -6.32 -16.93 -0.51
N THR A 130 -6.50 -15.66 -0.85
CA THR A 130 -6.25 -15.15 -2.19
C THR A 130 -4.77 -15.23 -2.56
N GLN A 131 -4.52 -15.53 -3.83
CA GLN A 131 -3.18 -15.56 -4.43
C GLN A 131 -3.00 -14.48 -5.50
N VAL A 132 -4.00 -13.61 -5.68
CA VAL A 132 -4.02 -12.63 -6.79
C VAL A 132 -4.40 -11.21 -6.36
N LEU A 133 -5.00 -11.03 -5.17
CA LEU A 133 -5.42 -9.71 -4.70
C LEU A 133 -4.20 -8.81 -4.49
N SER A 134 -4.16 -7.72 -5.25
CA SER A 134 -3.05 -6.77 -5.28
C SER A 134 -3.42 -5.39 -4.71
N TYR A 135 -4.71 -5.07 -4.68
CA TYR A 135 -5.23 -3.75 -4.28
C TYR A 135 -6.45 -3.88 -3.37
N LEU A 136 -6.37 -3.27 -2.19
CA LEU A 136 -7.46 -3.14 -1.24
C LEU A 136 -7.66 -1.67 -0.86
N GLU A 137 -8.87 -1.18 -1.10
CA GLU A 137 -9.31 0.16 -0.69
C GLU A 137 -10.61 0.09 0.11
N LEU A 138 -10.56 0.64 1.31
CA LEU A 138 -11.72 0.85 2.18
C LEU A 138 -11.85 2.36 2.39
N ASP A 139 -12.74 3.00 1.63
CA ASP A 139 -12.92 4.45 1.61
C ASP A 139 -14.14 4.83 2.46
N GLY A 140 -13.94 5.56 3.55
CA GLY A 140 -15.03 6.07 4.40
C GLY A 140 -15.73 5.02 5.26
N LEU A 141 -15.09 3.88 5.52
CA LEU A 141 -15.63 2.82 6.38
C LEU A 141 -15.24 3.08 7.85
N PRO A 142 -16.14 2.79 8.81
CA PRO A 142 -15.86 3.03 10.24
C PRO A 142 -14.95 1.95 10.84
N LEU A 143 -13.67 1.96 10.45
CA LEU A 143 -12.68 0.95 10.79
C LEU A 143 -11.98 1.23 12.13
N PHE A 144 -12.75 1.19 13.21
CA PHE A 144 -12.19 1.20 14.57
C PHE A 144 -11.13 0.11 14.77
N THR A 145 -10.27 0.28 15.78
CA THR A 145 -9.13 -0.59 16.11
C THR A 145 -9.44 -2.08 16.01
N GLN A 146 -10.56 -2.55 16.56
CA GLN A 146 -10.95 -3.97 16.54
C GLN A 146 -11.17 -4.53 15.11
N TYR A 147 -11.74 -3.73 14.21
CA TYR A 147 -12.00 -4.13 12.83
C TYR A 147 -10.74 -4.05 11.99
N LEU A 148 -9.93 -3.00 12.22
CA LEU A 148 -8.65 -2.80 11.58
C LEU A 148 -7.67 -3.93 11.94
N GLU A 149 -7.57 -4.29 13.22
CA GLU A 149 -6.70 -5.36 13.68
C GLU A 149 -7.06 -6.71 13.03
N ALA A 150 -8.35 -7.03 12.91
CA ALA A 150 -8.80 -8.25 12.24
C ALA A 150 -8.38 -8.32 10.76
N LEU A 151 -8.36 -7.18 10.06
CA LEU A 151 -7.85 -7.07 8.68
C LEU A 151 -6.33 -7.20 8.62
N LEU A 152 -5.61 -6.48 9.48
CA LEU A 152 -4.13 -6.50 9.52
C LEU A 152 -3.58 -7.86 9.91
N GLN A 153 -4.24 -8.57 10.83
CA GLN A 153 -3.88 -9.95 11.20
C GLN A 153 -4.09 -10.93 10.05
N ALA A 154 -5.11 -10.72 9.21
CA ALA A 154 -5.27 -11.48 7.98
C ALA A 154 -4.16 -11.17 6.95
N LEU A 155 -3.74 -9.91 6.90
CA LEU A 155 -2.71 -9.44 5.97
C LEU A 155 -1.33 -10.06 6.22
N LYS A 156 -0.98 -10.43 7.47
CA LYS A 156 0.29 -11.11 7.80
C LYS A 156 0.55 -12.38 6.98
N ARG A 157 -0.49 -13.09 6.57
CA ARG A 157 -0.38 -14.31 5.74
C ARG A 157 -0.42 -14.03 4.24
N ASN A 158 -0.87 -12.83 3.86
CA ASN A 158 -1.01 -12.46 2.46
C ASN A 158 0.36 -12.12 1.84
N LYS A 159 0.58 -12.59 0.61
CA LYS A 159 1.84 -12.38 -0.13
C LYS A 159 1.69 -11.54 -1.38
N THR A 160 0.49 -11.08 -1.69
CA THR A 160 0.14 -10.56 -3.02
C THR A 160 -0.27 -9.09 -2.97
N LEU A 161 -0.75 -8.61 -1.82
CA LEU A 161 -1.24 -7.25 -1.67
C LEU A 161 -0.08 -6.26 -1.80
N LYS A 162 -0.21 -5.35 -2.76
CA LYS A 162 0.75 -4.28 -3.06
C LYS A 162 0.26 -2.92 -2.59
N THR A 163 -1.05 -2.68 -2.67
CA THR A 163 -1.65 -1.40 -2.27
C THR A 163 -2.69 -1.62 -1.16
N LEU A 164 -2.50 -0.91 -0.05
CA LEU A 164 -3.41 -0.85 1.08
C LEU A 164 -3.86 0.59 1.31
N SER A 165 -5.16 0.82 1.26
CA SER A 165 -5.75 2.15 1.29
C SER A 165 -6.94 2.22 2.24
N PHE A 166 -6.88 3.11 3.23
CA PHE A 166 -7.95 3.34 4.22
C PHE A 166 -8.46 4.79 4.18
N VAL A 167 -8.74 5.29 2.98
CA VAL A 167 -9.06 6.70 2.76
C VAL A 167 -10.33 7.12 3.51
N ASN A 168 -10.38 8.37 3.99
CA ASN A 168 -11.52 8.97 4.69
C ASN A 168 -12.04 8.16 5.89
N SER A 169 -11.21 7.29 6.47
CA SER A 169 -11.59 6.48 7.63
C SER A 169 -11.22 7.24 8.90
N CYS A 170 -12.13 8.12 9.34
CA CYS A 170 -11.89 9.03 10.47
C CYS A 170 -11.56 8.31 11.79
N ASP A 171 -11.98 7.06 11.95
CA ASP A 171 -11.77 6.27 13.17
C ASP A 171 -10.38 5.64 13.30
N ILE A 172 -9.49 5.87 12.33
CA ILE A 172 -8.10 5.38 12.38
C ILE A 172 -7.29 6.23 13.37
N GLU A 173 -7.26 7.55 13.17
CA GLU A 173 -6.51 8.49 14.02
C GLU A 173 -5.03 8.05 14.21
N ASP A 174 -4.36 8.55 15.25
CA ASP A 174 -2.97 8.18 15.51
C ASP A 174 -2.80 6.74 16.02
N VAL A 175 -3.77 6.22 16.78
CA VAL A 175 -3.74 4.85 17.33
C VAL A 175 -3.84 3.79 16.22
N GLY A 176 -4.75 4.00 15.27
CA GLY A 176 -4.86 3.12 14.10
C GLY A 176 -3.66 3.24 13.17
N CYS A 177 -3.08 4.45 13.02
CA CYS A 177 -1.84 4.63 12.28
C CYS A 177 -0.67 3.85 12.90
N GLN A 178 -0.51 3.91 14.22
CA GLN A 178 0.46 3.09 14.96
C GLN A 178 0.26 1.62 14.67
N LEU A 179 -0.97 1.12 14.80
CA LEU A 179 -1.29 -0.28 14.57
C LEU A 179 -0.93 -0.72 13.14
N ILE A 180 -1.27 0.10 12.14
CA ILE A 180 -0.94 -0.17 10.73
C ILE A 180 0.58 -0.24 10.56
N CYS A 181 1.32 0.76 11.07
CA CYS A 181 2.78 0.80 10.98
C CYS A 181 3.40 -0.42 11.65
N ASP A 182 2.92 -0.79 12.84
CA ASP A 182 3.43 -1.91 13.63
C ASP A 182 3.33 -3.24 12.88
N TYR A 183 2.22 -3.46 12.16
CA TYR A 183 2.01 -4.63 11.33
C TYR A 183 2.83 -4.57 10.04
N LEU A 184 2.83 -3.43 9.34
CA LEU A 184 3.52 -3.27 8.06
C LEU A 184 5.05 -3.39 8.17
N ARG A 185 5.63 -3.14 9.34
CA ARG A 185 7.05 -3.42 9.61
C ARG A 185 7.43 -4.85 9.19
N ASN A 186 6.55 -5.82 9.41
CA ASN A 186 6.79 -7.24 9.15
C ASN A 186 6.11 -7.77 7.88
N ILE A 187 5.46 -6.91 7.09
CA ILE A 187 4.73 -7.29 5.87
C ILE A 187 5.40 -6.59 4.68
N PRO A 188 6.41 -7.22 4.07
CA PRO A 188 7.22 -6.52 3.09
C PRO A 188 6.54 -6.41 1.72
N ASN A 189 5.40 -7.07 1.48
CA ASN A 189 4.77 -7.06 0.16
C ASN A 189 4.04 -5.76 -0.18
N VAL A 190 3.61 -4.99 0.83
CA VAL A 190 2.87 -3.73 0.63
C VAL A 190 3.84 -2.64 0.21
N GLU A 191 3.60 -2.06 -0.97
CA GLU A 191 4.43 -1.02 -1.58
C GLU A 191 3.79 0.37 -1.47
N VAL A 192 2.46 0.43 -1.40
CA VAL A 192 1.70 1.68 -1.35
C VAL A 192 0.77 1.67 -0.14
N LEU A 193 0.96 2.65 0.74
CA LEU A 193 0.09 2.92 1.88
C LEU A 193 -0.62 4.26 1.69
N ASN A 194 -1.94 4.26 1.80
CA ASN A 194 -2.75 5.48 1.75
C ASN A 194 -3.63 5.62 2.99
N LEU A 195 -3.36 6.67 3.77
CA LEU A 195 -4.07 7.08 4.98
C LEU A 195 -4.62 8.52 4.85
N SER A 196 -5.07 8.86 3.64
CA SER A 196 -5.64 10.19 3.39
C SER A 196 -6.95 10.39 4.15
N GLY A 197 -7.10 11.51 4.86
CA GLY A 197 -8.35 11.84 5.58
C GLY A 197 -8.63 10.93 6.78
N CYS A 198 -7.58 10.43 7.44
CA CYS A 198 -7.66 9.52 8.59
C CYS A 198 -7.54 10.22 9.96
N ASN A 199 -7.66 11.56 9.99
CA ASN A 199 -7.49 12.39 11.19
C ASN A 199 -6.11 12.21 11.87
N LEU A 200 -5.06 12.11 11.06
CA LEU A 200 -3.69 11.95 11.56
C LEU A 200 -3.14 13.28 12.11
N THR A 201 -2.40 13.20 13.21
CA THR A 201 -1.66 14.34 13.78
C THR A 201 -0.16 14.17 13.63
N SER A 202 0.64 15.08 14.20
CA SER A 202 2.10 14.96 14.23
C SER A 202 2.60 13.67 14.89
N ILE A 203 1.82 13.07 15.81
CA ILE A 203 2.13 11.79 16.47
C ILE A 203 2.24 10.67 15.42
N SER A 204 1.34 10.64 14.44
CA SER A 204 1.41 9.70 13.32
C SER A 204 2.71 9.82 12.51
N GLY A 205 3.33 11.00 12.47
CA GLY A 205 4.62 11.21 11.81
C GLY A 205 5.72 10.35 12.43
N GLU A 206 5.72 10.19 13.76
CA GLU A 206 6.67 9.33 14.47
C GLU A 206 6.51 7.85 14.09
N TYR A 207 5.28 7.36 13.98
CA TYR A 207 5.02 5.97 13.61
C TYR A 207 5.41 5.67 12.15
N LEU A 208 5.13 6.60 11.24
CA LEU A 208 5.53 6.50 9.83
C LEU A 208 7.06 6.54 9.68
N ALA A 209 7.73 7.44 10.41
CA ALA A 209 9.19 7.50 10.44
C ALA A 209 9.80 6.17 10.94
N LYS A 210 9.28 5.63 12.06
CA LYS A 210 9.71 4.31 12.58
C LYS A 210 9.49 3.18 11.58
N LEU A 211 8.39 3.20 10.82
CA LEU A 211 8.12 2.22 9.76
C LEU A 211 9.18 2.32 8.65
N ILE A 212 9.44 3.53 8.14
CA ILE A 212 10.43 3.79 7.10
C ILE A 212 11.80 3.29 7.56
N LYS A 213 12.26 3.75 8.73
CA LYS A 213 13.54 3.37 9.32
C LYS A 213 13.70 1.85 9.45
N PHE A 214 12.68 1.17 9.96
CA PHE A 214 12.73 -0.28 10.15
C PHE A 214 12.88 -1.02 8.81
N GLN A 215 12.10 -0.64 7.80
CA GLN A 215 12.19 -1.27 6.48
C GLN A 215 13.47 -0.88 5.74
N GLN A 216 13.97 0.35 5.91
CA GLN A 216 15.26 0.80 5.39
C GLN A 216 16.40 -0.07 5.93
N ILE A 217 16.45 -0.30 7.25
CA ILE A 217 17.48 -1.15 7.88
C ILE A 217 17.39 -2.57 7.32
N ASN A 218 16.19 -3.16 7.26
CA ASN A 218 16.02 -4.53 6.75
C ASN A 218 16.48 -4.67 5.29
N ARG A 219 16.07 -3.74 4.41
CA ARG A 219 16.46 -3.75 3.00
C ARG A 219 17.96 -3.48 2.81
N SER A 220 18.56 -2.64 3.66
CA SER A 220 20.00 -2.40 3.69
C SER A 220 20.77 -3.68 4.06
N CYS A 221 20.32 -4.41 5.08
CA CYS A 221 20.89 -5.69 5.47
C CYS A 221 20.78 -6.74 4.35
N GLU A 222 19.64 -6.83 3.65
CA GLU A 222 19.49 -7.70 2.48
C GLU A 222 20.46 -7.30 1.36
N SER A 223 20.56 -6.01 1.06
CA SER A 223 21.45 -5.45 0.04
C SER A 223 22.92 -5.78 0.30
N TRP A 224 23.33 -5.64 1.57
CA TRP A 224 24.67 -6.02 2.02
C TRP A 224 24.90 -7.53 1.86
N HIS A 225 23.94 -8.37 2.26
CA HIS A 225 24.02 -9.82 2.08
C HIS A 225 24.21 -10.25 0.61
N HIS A 226 23.54 -9.57 -0.33
CA HIS A 226 23.75 -9.80 -1.77
C HIS A 226 25.14 -9.37 -2.24
N SER A 227 25.62 -8.24 -1.74
CA SER A 227 26.94 -7.67 -2.09
C SER A 227 28.08 -8.57 -1.65
N LEU A 228 27.97 -9.22 -0.48
CA LEU A 228 28.92 -10.24 0.00
C LEU A 228 29.02 -11.48 -0.93
N ARG A 229 27.98 -11.72 -1.75
CA ARG A 229 27.93 -12.83 -2.70
C ARG A 229 28.26 -12.40 -4.13
N TYR A 230 28.95 -11.27 -4.29
CA TYR A 230 29.32 -10.69 -5.58
C TYR A 230 28.11 -10.51 -6.52
N THR A 231 26.91 -10.34 -5.95
CA THR A 231 25.68 -10.10 -6.69
C THR A 231 25.26 -8.66 -6.45
N GLU A 232 25.01 -7.92 -7.51
CA GLU A 232 24.47 -6.57 -7.37
C GLU A 232 23.02 -6.63 -6.85
N PRO A 233 22.71 -5.96 -5.72
CA PRO A 233 21.36 -5.93 -5.18
C PRO A 233 20.46 -5.12 -6.12
N VAL A 234 19.40 -5.76 -6.62
CA VAL A 234 18.41 -5.08 -7.47
C VAL A 234 17.42 -4.33 -6.58
N ILE A 235 17.77 -3.10 -6.20
CA ILE A 235 16.99 -2.22 -5.31
C ILE A 235 15.52 -2.12 -5.75
N GLU A 236 15.27 -2.03 -7.06
CA GLU A 236 13.91 -1.91 -7.63
C GLU A 236 12.99 -3.09 -7.31
N LYS A 237 13.57 -4.29 -7.15
CA LYS A 237 12.84 -5.54 -6.86
C LYS A 237 12.62 -5.76 -5.36
N MET A 238 13.28 -4.98 -4.51
CA MET A 238 13.13 -5.11 -3.06
C MET A 238 11.71 -4.71 -2.66
N CYS A 239 11.16 -5.53 -1.79
CA CYS A 239 9.80 -5.39 -1.30
C CYS A 239 9.80 -4.44 -0.07
N GLY A 240 8.71 -3.72 0.10
CA GLY A 240 8.49 -2.76 1.19
C GLY A 240 7.83 -1.50 0.68
N ILE A 241 7.55 -0.57 1.60
CA ILE A 241 6.89 0.69 1.29
C ILE A 241 7.77 1.51 0.34
N LYS A 242 7.13 1.98 -0.73
CA LYS A 242 7.68 2.86 -1.76
C LYS A 242 6.87 4.15 -1.90
N ARG A 243 5.57 4.13 -1.56
CA ARG A 243 4.71 5.32 -1.56
C ARG A 243 3.89 5.42 -0.28
N ILE A 244 3.94 6.60 0.34
CA ILE A 244 3.11 6.97 1.49
C ILE A 244 2.24 8.16 1.09
N THR A 245 0.93 8.02 1.22
CA THR A 245 -0.04 9.09 0.92
C THR A 245 -0.82 9.40 2.19
N ILE A 246 -0.67 10.61 2.72
CA ILE A 246 -1.35 11.08 3.95
C ILE A 246 -2.13 12.37 3.73
N ASN A 247 -2.63 12.60 2.51
CA ASN A 247 -3.33 13.83 2.15
C ASN A 247 -4.55 14.12 3.05
N SER A 248 -4.95 15.38 3.14
CA SER A 248 -6.15 15.82 3.89
C SER A 248 -6.11 15.45 5.38
N ASN A 249 -4.93 15.48 6.00
CA ASN A 249 -4.77 15.39 7.46
C ASN A 249 -4.29 16.75 8.00
N PRO A 250 -5.18 17.74 8.19
CA PRO A 250 -4.80 19.12 8.43
C PRO A 250 -4.01 19.36 9.73
N ASN A 251 -4.08 18.43 10.69
CA ASN A 251 -3.40 18.51 11.97
C ASN A 251 -2.04 17.77 11.99
N PHE A 252 -1.59 17.25 10.85
CA PHE A 252 -0.32 16.52 10.75
C PHE A 252 0.88 17.46 10.97
N GLY A 253 0.88 18.59 10.26
CA GLY A 253 1.79 19.72 10.47
C GLY A 253 3.27 19.43 10.19
N ASP A 254 4.09 20.47 10.40
CA ASP A 254 5.53 20.44 10.13
C ASP A 254 6.28 19.47 11.05
N ALA A 255 5.86 19.35 12.31
CA ALA A 255 6.48 18.46 13.28
C ALA A 255 6.42 16.99 12.84
N GLY A 256 5.25 16.53 12.36
CA GLY A 256 5.10 15.17 11.83
C GLY A 256 5.89 14.97 10.54
N LEU A 257 5.94 15.99 9.67
CA LEU A 257 6.67 15.91 8.41
C LEU A 257 8.19 15.84 8.63
N ASN A 258 8.74 16.64 9.53
CA ASN A 258 10.18 16.64 9.84
C ASN A 258 10.68 15.25 10.25
N LEU A 259 9.92 14.52 11.09
CA LEU A 259 10.27 13.16 11.49
C LEU A 259 10.36 12.20 10.29
N ILE A 260 9.48 12.36 9.31
CA ILE A 260 9.53 11.58 8.06
C ILE A 260 10.74 12.00 7.23
N LEU A 261 10.98 13.30 7.07
CA LEU A 261 12.10 13.85 6.30
C LEU A 261 13.46 13.38 6.85
N ASP A 262 13.62 13.30 8.17
CA ASP A 262 14.82 12.80 8.83
C ASP A 262 15.15 11.35 8.48
N GLU A 263 14.15 10.49 8.34
CA GLU A 263 14.37 9.10 7.91
C GLU A 263 14.51 9.00 6.38
N LEU A 264 14.04 9.99 5.62
CA LEU A 264 14.18 10.03 4.17
C LEU A 264 15.53 10.54 3.67
N ASP A 265 16.39 11.16 4.49
CA ASP A 265 17.72 11.60 4.04
C ASP A 265 18.54 10.46 3.43
N ASP A 266 18.58 9.33 4.15
CA ASP A 266 19.39 8.15 3.79
C ASP A 266 18.55 6.98 3.23
N ASP A 267 17.23 7.12 3.10
CA ASP A 267 16.39 6.06 2.55
C ASP A 267 16.52 5.95 1.03
N LEU A 268 16.73 4.72 0.54
CA LEU A 268 17.00 4.42 -0.87
C LEU A 268 15.83 3.72 -1.57
N TRP A 269 14.62 3.73 -1.00
CA TRP A 269 13.52 2.91 -1.51
C TRP A 269 12.16 3.60 -1.56
N VAL A 270 11.87 4.51 -0.62
CA VAL A 270 10.71 5.38 -0.69
C VAL A 270 10.90 6.34 -1.85
N LYS A 271 9.92 6.36 -2.75
CA LYS A 271 9.93 7.11 -4.00
C LYS A 271 8.90 8.21 -4.03
N ALA A 272 7.84 8.08 -3.25
CA ALA A 272 6.74 9.03 -3.28
C ALA A 272 6.16 9.32 -1.90
N LEU A 273 6.05 10.61 -1.57
CA LEU A 273 5.38 11.10 -0.37
C LEU A 273 4.31 12.13 -0.78
N ASP A 274 3.04 11.85 -0.48
CA ASP A 274 1.97 12.81 -0.70
C ASP A 274 1.45 13.39 0.62
N VAL A 275 1.54 14.71 0.73
CA VAL A 275 1.23 15.49 1.94
C VAL A 275 0.40 16.73 1.57
N GLN A 276 -0.57 16.55 0.67
CA GLN A 276 -1.48 17.62 0.27
C GLN A 276 -2.46 17.95 1.39
N LYS A 277 -2.66 19.25 1.66
CA LYS A 277 -3.61 19.73 2.69
C LYS A 277 -3.35 19.06 4.05
N CYS A 278 -2.09 19.07 4.50
CA CYS A 278 -1.63 18.47 5.75
C CYS A 278 -1.22 19.49 6.82
N GLY A 279 -1.49 20.78 6.59
CA GLY A 279 -1.13 21.86 7.52
C GLY A 279 0.37 22.20 7.49
N ILE A 280 1.03 21.96 6.35
CA ILE A 280 2.46 22.26 6.18
C ILE A 280 2.64 23.77 5.98
N THR A 281 3.68 24.34 6.60
CA THR A 281 4.01 25.77 6.54
C THR A 281 5.39 26.03 5.94
N ASP A 282 5.71 27.30 5.68
CA ASP A 282 7.04 27.71 5.21
C ASP A 282 8.18 27.40 6.18
N SER A 283 7.89 27.07 7.45
CA SER A 283 8.93 26.78 8.45
C SER A 283 9.79 25.56 8.10
N VAL A 284 9.25 24.62 7.32
CA VAL A 284 9.94 23.38 6.89
C VAL A 284 10.38 23.42 5.42
N ALA A 285 10.21 24.55 4.74
CA ALA A 285 10.50 24.68 3.31
C ALA A 285 11.96 24.37 2.96
N GLU A 286 12.92 24.93 3.70
CA GLU A 286 14.35 24.67 3.49
C GLU A 286 14.67 23.19 3.67
N ARG A 287 14.14 22.57 4.75
CA ARG A 287 14.33 21.16 5.04
C ARG A 287 13.77 20.25 3.94
N ILE A 288 12.60 20.57 3.40
CA ILE A 288 12.02 19.84 2.25
C ILE A 288 12.96 19.91 1.05
N LEU A 289 13.45 21.10 0.72
CA LEU A 289 14.35 21.30 -0.42
C LEU A 289 15.66 20.54 -0.22
N ASP A 290 16.23 20.55 0.99
CA ASP A 290 17.44 19.79 1.32
C ASP A 290 17.26 18.28 1.10
N VAL A 291 16.18 17.68 1.62
CA VAL A 291 15.88 16.24 1.40
C VAL A 291 15.69 15.97 -0.08
N VAL A 292 14.88 16.78 -0.75
CA VAL A 292 14.57 16.59 -2.16
C VAL A 292 15.86 16.70 -2.95
N GLU A 293 16.74 17.67 -2.70
CA GLU A 293 18.03 17.85 -3.37
C GLU A 293 19.04 16.75 -3.07
N TYR A 294 19.10 16.25 -1.84
CA TYR A 294 20.04 15.22 -1.42
C TYR A 294 19.61 13.82 -1.87
N ASN A 295 18.39 13.39 -1.53
CA ASN A 295 17.87 12.05 -1.84
C ASN A 295 17.58 11.93 -3.34
N LYS A 296 18.27 10.99 -4.03
CA LYS A 296 18.14 10.78 -5.49
C LYS A 296 17.10 9.73 -5.88
N VAL A 297 16.55 9.00 -4.93
CA VAL A 297 15.53 7.96 -5.16
C VAL A 297 14.12 8.54 -5.14
N LEU A 298 13.87 9.59 -4.34
CA LEU A 298 12.60 10.29 -4.34
C LEU A 298 12.26 10.80 -5.75
N GLU A 299 11.08 10.42 -6.21
CA GLU A 299 10.52 10.80 -7.51
C GLU A 299 9.39 11.82 -7.35
N ILE A 300 8.69 11.81 -6.21
CA ILE A 300 7.51 12.65 -5.96
C ILE A 300 7.47 13.08 -4.49
N VAL A 301 7.33 14.38 -4.27
CA VAL A 301 6.89 14.96 -2.99
C VAL A 301 5.77 15.94 -3.28
N ASP A 302 4.54 15.57 -2.90
CA ASP A 302 3.33 16.30 -3.27
C ASP A 302 2.82 17.17 -2.12
N LEU A 303 3.20 18.44 -2.15
CA LEU A 303 2.93 19.44 -1.11
C LEU A 303 1.76 20.39 -1.45
N ARG A 304 1.02 20.10 -2.53
CA ARG A 304 -0.01 21.00 -3.04
C ARG A 304 -1.16 21.16 -2.05
N GLN A 305 -1.92 22.23 -2.15
CA GLN A 305 -3.06 22.50 -1.26
C GLN A 305 -2.71 22.70 0.22
N ASN A 306 -1.44 22.93 0.57
CA ASN A 306 -1.05 23.51 1.86
C ASN A 306 -1.10 25.04 1.74
N GLN A 307 -2.06 25.67 2.41
CA GLN A 307 -2.32 27.11 2.27
C GLN A 307 -1.25 28.00 2.92
N LEU A 308 -0.50 27.44 3.87
CA LEU A 308 0.53 28.14 4.65
C LEU A 308 1.95 27.92 4.10
N LEU A 309 2.07 27.21 2.98
CA LEU A 309 3.32 26.94 2.29
C LEU A 309 3.33 27.72 0.97
N ASP A 310 4.38 28.50 0.75
CA ASP A 310 4.59 29.28 -0.46
C ASP A 310 4.62 28.35 -1.68
N VAL A 311 3.86 28.75 -2.70
CA VAL A 311 3.80 28.07 -3.99
C VAL A 311 5.18 27.98 -4.63
N ALA A 312 6.07 28.95 -4.38
CA ALA A 312 7.43 28.94 -4.89
C ALA A 312 8.24 27.71 -4.40
N VAL A 313 7.99 27.23 -3.18
CA VAL A 313 8.63 26.01 -2.65
C VAL A 313 8.14 24.79 -3.41
N VAL A 314 6.83 24.70 -3.64
CA VAL A 314 6.21 23.61 -4.40
C VAL A 314 6.73 23.58 -5.84
N GLU A 315 6.86 24.74 -6.49
CA GLU A 315 7.43 24.87 -7.83
C GLU A 315 8.89 24.42 -7.89
N LYS A 316 9.73 24.83 -6.94
CA LYS A 316 11.12 24.38 -6.84
C LYS A 316 11.22 22.87 -6.67
N VAL A 317 10.42 22.27 -5.80
CA VAL A 317 10.39 20.81 -5.62
C VAL A 317 10.05 20.09 -6.93
N ILE A 318 9.02 20.56 -7.65
CA ILE A 318 8.64 20.02 -8.97
C ILE A 318 9.78 20.19 -9.97
N GLU A 319 10.43 21.35 -9.99
CA GLU A 319 11.56 21.64 -10.88
C GLU A 319 12.75 20.71 -10.63
N VAL A 320 13.11 20.46 -9.36
CA VAL A 320 14.17 19.53 -8.99
C VAL A 320 13.87 18.12 -9.50
N PHE A 321 12.64 17.63 -9.34
CA PHE A 321 12.26 16.32 -9.87
C PHE A 321 12.22 16.30 -11.40
N PHE A 322 11.76 17.37 -12.04
CA PHE A 322 11.76 17.48 -13.50
C PHE A 322 13.18 17.43 -14.09
N LYS A 323 14.14 18.15 -13.49
CA LYS A 323 15.56 18.14 -13.89
C LYS A 323 16.21 16.77 -13.77
N ARG A 324 15.72 15.92 -12.85
CA ARG A 324 16.27 14.57 -12.62
C ARG A 324 15.78 13.53 -13.60
N GLN A 325 14.62 13.72 -14.22
CA GLN A 325 14.04 12.71 -15.10
C GLN A 325 14.78 12.70 -16.44
N PRO A 326 15.56 11.65 -16.76
CA PRO A 326 16.21 11.54 -18.06
C PRO A 326 15.17 11.35 -19.17
N PHE A 327 15.43 11.92 -20.35
CA PHE A 327 14.59 11.72 -21.52
C PHE A 327 14.35 10.21 -21.79
N GLY A 328 13.09 9.77 -21.73
CA GLY A 328 12.69 8.40 -22.03
C GLY A 328 12.54 7.44 -20.84
N CYS A 329 12.99 7.82 -19.64
CA CYS A 329 12.77 7.03 -18.42
C CYS A 329 11.39 7.32 -17.82
N LYS A 330 10.60 6.26 -17.55
CA LYS A 330 9.30 6.40 -16.89
C LYS A 330 9.48 6.22 -15.39
N SER A 331 9.13 7.26 -14.62
CA SER A 331 8.99 7.20 -13.16
C SER A 331 8.03 6.08 -12.74
N GLU A 332 8.37 5.35 -11.67
CA GLU A 332 7.59 4.23 -11.13
C GLU A 332 6.22 4.72 -10.64
N PHE A 333 6.22 5.90 -10.02
CA PHE A 333 5.00 6.56 -9.57
C PHE A 333 4.63 7.73 -10.47
N GLN A 334 3.38 8.18 -10.35
CA GLN A 334 2.89 9.34 -11.08
C GLN A 334 2.29 10.32 -10.08
N TRP A 335 2.35 11.61 -10.40
CA TRP A 335 1.70 12.64 -9.61
C TRP A 335 0.18 12.43 -9.57
N GLY A 336 -0.47 12.82 -8.47
CA GLY A 336 -1.92 12.71 -8.32
C GLY A 336 -2.70 13.49 -9.39
N GLN A 337 -3.99 13.15 -9.61
CA GLN A 337 -4.81 13.73 -10.69
C GLN A 337 -4.93 15.26 -10.66
N THR A 338 -4.74 15.89 -9.50
CA THR A 338 -4.74 17.35 -9.34
C THR A 338 -3.51 18.03 -9.99
N ALA A 339 -2.46 17.29 -10.39
CA ALA A 339 -1.20 17.86 -10.89
C ALA A 339 -1.32 18.55 -12.26
N ARG A 340 -2.46 18.36 -12.95
CA ARG A 340 -2.74 18.97 -14.25
C ARG A 340 -2.90 20.50 -14.18
N THR A 341 -3.12 21.08 -13.00
CA THR A 341 -3.36 22.53 -12.85
C THR A 341 -2.11 23.39 -12.95
N LEU A 342 -0.90 22.83 -12.79
CA LEU A 342 0.37 23.58 -12.82
C LEU A 342 1.10 23.55 -14.18
N LEU A 343 0.72 22.65 -15.09
CA LEU A 343 1.36 22.53 -16.42
C LEU A 343 0.90 23.60 -17.45
N LYS A 344 0.18 24.64 -17.02
CA LYS A 344 -0.31 25.68 -17.94
C LYS A 344 0.80 26.58 -18.53
N HIS A 345 2.01 26.58 -17.95
CA HIS A 345 3.15 27.34 -18.48
C HIS A 345 4.17 26.54 -19.32
N SER A 346 3.89 25.28 -19.71
CA SER A 346 4.68 24.55 -20.72
C SER A 346 3.82 23.96 -21.85
N ALA A 347 2.92 24.79 -22.38
CA ALA A 347 1.92 24.43 -23.39
C ALA A 347 2.45 24.03 -24.78
N SER A 348 3.69 23.52 -24.93
CA SER A 348 4.25 23.14 -26.24
C SER A 348 4.35 21.64 -26.52
N TRP A 349 4.02 20.72 -25.60
CA TRP A 349 4.27 19.28 -25.85
C TRP A 349 3.08 18.29 -25.77
N PHE A 350 1.82 18.72 -25.63
CA PHE A 350 0.72 17.74 -25.66
C PHE A 350 -0.41 18.12 -26.61
N THR A 351 -0.13 17.98 -27.91
CA THR A 351 -1.19 17.75 -28.89
C THR A 351 -1.57 16.27 -28.88
N THR A 352 -2.70 15.95 -28.26
CA THR A 352 -3.69 15.01 -28.82
C THR A 352 -4.99 15.09 -28.05
N LYS A 353 -5.95 15.76 -28.70
CA LYS A 353 -7.41 15.65 -28.60
C LYS A 353 -7.99 15.20 -27.25
N THR A 354 -8.53 16.20 -26.55
CA THR A 354 -9.62 16.05 -25.58
C THR A 354 -10.82 15.36 -26.23
N ASN A 355 -11.28 14.27 -25.61
CA ASN A 355 -12.69 13.92 -25.58
C ASN A 355 -13.08 13.63 -24.14
N SER A 356 -14.17 14.27 -23.77
CA SER A 356 -15.02 14.15 -22.58
C SER A 356 -15.07 12.79 -21.88
N LEU A 357 -15.03 12.87 -20.53
CA LEU A 357 -15.65 11.96 -19.57
C LEU A 357 -15.20 10.47 -19.61
N GLU A 358 -13.94 10.16 -19.29
CA GLU A 358 -13.54 8.77 -18.99
C GLU A 358 -12.36 8.64 -18.00
N LYS A 359 -12.53 7.71 -17.04
CA LYS A 359 -11.51 6.92 -16.30
C LYS A 359 -10.79 7.54 -15.10
N LEU A 360 -11.48 7.55 -13.95
CA LEU A 360 -10.91 6.95 -12.74
C LEU A 360 -10.59 5.47 -13.07
N HIS A 361 -9.47 4.92 -12.62
CA HIS A 361 -8.96 3.58 -12.95
C HIS A 361 -8.26 3.45 -14.32
N LYS A 362 -7.07 4.05 -14.41
CA LYS A 362 -5.90 3.21 -14.71
C LYS A 362 -5.26 2.87 -13.38
N ALA A 363 -5.27 1.59 -13.00
CA ALA A 363 -4.28 1.08 -12.07
C ALA A 363 -2.91 1.40 -12.67
N LYS A 364 -2.30 2.50 -12.20
CA LYS A 364 -0.95 2.95 -12.52
C LYS A 364 -0.12 3.08 -11.25
N SER A 365 -0.44 2.23 -10.28
CA SER A 365 0.35 1.98 -9.07
C SER A 365 0.78 0.50 -8.99
N ALA A 366 0.75 -0.20 -10.12
CA ALA A 366 1.43 -1.47 -10.31
C ALA A 366 2.54 -1.25 -11.35
N PRO A 367 3.76 -1.80 -11.14
CA PRO A 367 4.86 -1.62 -12.07
C PRO A 367 4.47 -2.14 -13.46
N ILE A 368 4.69 -1.30 -14.48
CA ILE A 368 4.48 -1.66 -15.88
C ILE A 368 5.49 -2.77 -16.20
N LYS A 369 5.03 -3.98 -16.56
CA LYS A 369 5.89 -5.01 -17.14
C LYS A 369 6.64 -4.43 -18.35
N GLN A 370 7.95 -4.30 -18.25
CA GLN A 370 8.83 -3.91 -19.35
C GLN A 370 8.95 -5.09 -20.33
N ALA A 371 8.62 -4.83 -21.60
CA ALA A 371 9.12 -5.62 -22.71
C ALA A 371 10.49 -5.06 -23.07
N TYR A 372 11.53 -5.88 -22.92
CA TYR A 372 12.91 -5.51 -23.20
C TYR A 372 13.11 -5.21 -24.69
N LYS A 373 13.63 -4.03 -25.00
CA LYS A 373 14.47 -3.80 -26.17
C LYS A 373 15.84 -3.37 -25.65
N ASN A 374 16.84 -4.18 -25.98
CA ASN A 374 18.24 -3.99 -25.60
C ASN A 374 18.73 -2.58 -25.97
N CYS A 375 19.22 -1.83 -24.99
CA CYS A 375 20.19 -0.77 -25.21
C CYS A 375 21.52 -1.25 -24.62
N ASP A 376 22.45 -1.53 -25.51
CA ASP A 376 23.81 -1.97 -25.21
C ASP A 376 24.60 -0.77 -24.67
N LEU A 377 25.00 -0.81 -23.40
CA LEU A 377 25.93 0.16 -22.81
C LEU A 377 27.29 -0.53 -22.70
N SER A 378 28.11 -0.33 -23.74
CA SER A 378 29.51 -0.76 -23.77
C SER A 378 30.34 0.05 -22.78
N ILE A 379 30.50 -0.45 -21.55
CA ILE A 379 31.49 0.05 -20.59
C ILE A 379 32.80 -0.72 -20.80
N ARG A 380 33.87 0.02 -21.09
CA ARG A 380 35.20 -0.50 -21.46
C ARG A 380 35.78 -1.41 -20.36
N LYS A 381 36.18 -2.62 -20.76
CA LYS A 381 36.97 -3.57 -19.97
C LYS A 381 38.30 -2.93 -19.54
N ILE A 382 38.56 -2.86 -18.23
CA ILE A 382 39.91 -2.62 -17.71
C ILE A 382 40.62 -3.97 -17.61
N LYS A 383 41.77 -4.06 -18.29
CA LYS A 383 42.65 -5.23 -18.32
C LYS A 383 43.26 -5.44 -16.94
N THR A 384 43.10 -6.63 -16.39
CA THR A 384 43.88 -7.14 -15.26
C THR A 384 45.32 -7.35 -15.72
N LEU A 385 46.30 -6.74 -15.04
CA LEU A 385 47.70 -7.13 -15.15
C LEU A 385 48.15 -7.70 -13.81
N SER A 386 48.59 -8.94 -13.89
CA SER A 386 49.32 -9.72 -12.91
C SER A 386 50.65 -9.09 -12.53
N THR A 387 51.13 -9.51 -11.36
CA THR A 387 52.54 -9.68 -10.96
C THR A 387 52.97 -8.78 -9.79
N ILE A 388 53.15 -9.45 -8.65
CA ILE A 388 53.82 -8.96 -7.45
C ILE A 388 55.34 -9.04 -7.67
N GLN A 389 56.07 -7.94 -7.52
CA GLN A 389 57.46 -7.92 -7.04
C GLN A 389 57.74 -6.65 -6.22
N LYS A 390 58.58 -6.81 -5.20
CA LYS A 390 58.92 -5.84 -4.13
C LYS A 390 60.00 -4.83 -4.55
N ASN A 391 59.98 -3.64 -3.92
CA ASN A 391 61.07 -2.95 -3.18
C ASN A 391 61.14 -1.42 -3.39
N ASP A 392 61.24 -0.74 -2.24
CA ASP A 392 61.91 0.51 -1.82
C ASP A 392 61.83 1.89 -2.53
N ASP A 393 61.74 2.87 -1.62
CA ASP A 393 62.20 4.28 -1.59
C ASP A 393 61.51 5.40 -2.40
N GLY A 394 61.25 6.52 -1.69
CA GLY A 394 61.25 7.87 -2.26
C GLY A 394 59.97 8.71 -2.07
N MET A 395 60.10 9.83 -1.35
CA MET A 395 59.09 10.88 -1.17
C MET A 395 58.57 11.49 -2.50
N GLU A 396 57.27 11.81 -2.58
CA GLU A 396 56.75 13.19 -2.64
C GLU A 396 55.21 13.24 -2.76
N GLN A 397 54.65 14.34 -2.28
CA GLN A 397 53.23 14.58 -2.02
C GLN A 397 52.41 14.85 -3.29
N GLN A 398 51.19 14.31 -3.36
CA GLN A 398 50.02 15.02 -3.91
C GLN A 398 48.73 14.53 -3.24
N LYS A 399 48.10 15.43 -2.47
CA LYS A 399 46.76 15.26 -1.88
C LYS A 399 45.70 15.52 -2.95
N GLY A 400 44.62 14.73 -2.94
CA GLY A 400 43.34 15.19 -3.48
C GLY A 400 42.32 14.11 -3.86
N VAL A 401 41.37 13.87 -2.95
CA VAL A 401 39.99 13.44 -3.24
C VAL A 401 39.78 12.01 -3.75
N GLU A 402 39.76 11.02 -2.86
CA GLU A 402 39.00 9.76 -3.08
C GLU A 402 38.71 8.92 -1.81
N SER A 403 38.74 9.50 -0.60
CA SER A 403 38.57 8.72 0.65
C SER A 403 37.15 8.70 1.24
N GLY A 404 36.21 9.50 0.71
CA GLY A 404 34.88 9.67 1.31
C GLY A 404 33.96 8.44 1.24
N GLY A 405 34.10 7.60 0.20
CA GLY A 405 33.26 6.40 0.02
C GLY A 405 33.65 5.24 0.93
N GLN A 406 34.95 5.02 1.15
CA GLN A 406 35.46 3.94 2.01
C GLN A 406 35.28 4.24 3.50
N LEU A 407 35.41 5.50 3.92
CA LEU A 407 35.11 5.93 5.29
C LEU A 407 33.61 5.80 5.64
N ARG A 408 32.71 5.94 4.67
CA ARG A 408 31.25 5.76 4.84
C ARG A 408 30.85 4.30 5.03
N LEU A 409 31.45 3.38 4.26
CA LEU A 409 31.28 1.94 4.47
C LEU A 409 31.83 1.51 5.84
N LEU A 410 32.99 2.04 6.24
CA LEU A 410 33.55 1.77 7.58
C LEU A 410 32.64 2.29 8.72
N GLY A 411 32.02 3.47 8.54
CA GLY A 411 31.07 4.03 9.49
C GLY A 411 29.78 3.22 9.62
N GLN A 412 29.28 2.67 8.51
CA GLN A 412 28.14 1.75 8.50
C GLN A 412 28.51 0.37 9.11
N MET A 413 29.72 -0.12 8.86
CA MET A 413 30.25 -1.35 9.47
C MET A 413 30.34 -1.25 11.01
N LYS A 414 30.84 -0.12 11.54
CA LYS A 414 30.91 0.11 13.00
C LYS A 414 29.52 0.23 13.65
N LYS A 415 28.52 0.79 12.96
CA LYS A 415 27.12 0.80 13.44
C LYS A 415 26.50 -0.59 13.43
N LEU A 416 26.83 -1.44 12.45
CA LEU A 416 26.34 -2.83 12.36
C LEU A 416 26.97 -3.75 13.41
N GLU A 417 28.26 -3.56 13.77
CA GLU A 417 28.93 -4.32 14.85
C GLU A 417 28.26 -4.13 16.21
N ILE A 418 27.63 -2.98 16.47
CA ILE A 418 26.92 -2.68 17.72
C ILE A 418 25.52 -3.32 17.75
N ILE A 419 24.90 -3.54 16.58
CA ILE A 419 23.51 -4.01 16.46
C ILE A 419 23.43 -5.54 16.34
N LEU A 420 24.49 -6.18 15.81
CA LEU A 420 24.57 -7.64 15.62
C LEU A 420 24.33 -8.48 16.89
N PRO A 421 24.87 -8.13 18.08
CA PRO A 421 24.61 -8.88 19.31
C PRO A 421 23.13 -8.80 19.74
N ALA A 422 22.48 -7.63 19.58
CA ALA A 422 21.09 -7.42 19.98
C ALA A 422 20.08 -8.15 19.07
N ILE A 423 20.45 -8.41 17.81
CA ILE A 423 19.62 -9.20 16.88
C ILE A 423 19.80 -10.71 17.11
N ALA A 424 21.01 -11.14 17.48
CA ALA A 424 21.28 -12.54 17.85
C ALA A 424 20.50 -12.94 19.12
N GLU A 425 20.55 -12.11 20.17
CA GLU A 425 19.79 -12.34 21.42
C GLU A 425 18.26 -12.39 21.19
N ARG A 426 17.73 -11.62 20.22
CA ARG A 426 16.30 -11.67 19.86
C ARG A 426 15.89 -12.94 19.12
N LYS A 427 16.74 -13.48 18.24
CA LYS A 427 16.45 -14.75 17.55
C LYS A 427 16.45 -15.93 18.52
N ASP A 428 17.33 -15.90 19.52
CA ASP A 428 17.38 -16.94 20.56
C ASP A 428 16.16 -16.87 21.49
N MET A 429 15.67 -15.66 21.81
CA MET A 429 14.41 -15.50 22.56
C MET A 429 13.17 -15.94 21.77
N GLU A 430 13.09 -15.67 20.47
CA GLU A 430 11.99 -16.14 19.61
C GLU A 430 12.01 -17.65 19.35
N GLN A 431 13.19 -18.27 19.31
CA GLN A 431 13.30 -19.74 19.28
C GLN A 431 12.88 -20.37 20.61
N SER A 432 13.27 -19.77 21.74
CA SER A 432 12.89 -20.24 23.07
C SER A 432 11.38 -20.12 23.33
N SER A 433 10.73 -19.06 22.85
CA SER A 433 9.26 -18.91 22.97
C SER A 433 8.50 -19.93 22.12
N ARG A 434 8.97 -20.24 20.91
CA ARG A 434 8.36 -21.25 20.04
C ARG A 434 8.50 -22.68 20.57
N VAL A 435 9.62 -23.00 21.22
CA VAL A 435 9.80 -24.30 21.88
C VAL A 435 8.88 -24.42 23.10
N SER A 436 8.68 -23.32 23.83
CA SER A 436 7.76 -23.27 24.99
C SER A 436 6.28 -23.41 24.58
N GLU A 437 5.85 -22.81 23.46
CA GLU A 437 4.50 -22.99 22.91
C GLU A 437 4.27 -24.40 22.36
N SER A 438 5.32 -25.07 21.87
CA SER A 438 5.23 -26.44 21.35
C SER A 438 5.14 -27.50 22.46
N LEU A 439 5.71 -27.22 23.63
CA LEU A 439 5.65 -28.08 24.83
C LEU A 439 4.31 -27.97 25.59
N PHE A 440 3.49 -26.96 25.30
CA PHE A 440 2.14 -26.80 25.89
C PHE A 440 1.02 -27.43 25.05
N LEU A 441 1.36 -28.01 23.89
CA LEU A 441 0.42 -28.64 22.94
C LEU A 441 0.66 -30.17 22.77
N LEU A 442 1.48 -30.76 23.63
CA LEU A 442 1.60 -32.20 23.88
C LEU A 442 1.12 -32.48 25.31
#